data_AF-A0A2K0U9W5-F1
#
_entry.id   AF-A0A2K0U9W5-F1
#
_cell.length_a   1.000
_cell.length_b   1.000
_cell.length_c   1.000
_cell.angle_alpha   90.00
_cell.angle_beta   90.00
_cell.angle_gamma   90.00
#
_symmetry.space_group_name_H-M   'P 1'
#
loop_
_entity.id
_entity.type
_entity.pdbx_description
1 polymer ?
#
loop_
_entity_poly.entity_id
_entity_poly.type
_entity_poly.pdbx_seq_one_letter_code
_entity_poly.pdbx_strand_id
1 'polypeptide(L)'
;MNPSVSQTSQSEALNEPLQKFPISGSVQEGLLEALWEASDRHGSMSPYFKYYSKRIQRLRLDGCDGFCADSHADIVSISRRILDGASRDEIFDQVAVAEKCVSASTAADINHGIDMCASLLVMAEIELNGSSSGLSGLTAVPWKSGSLNNALATYFCPQKTLQADRPKLGKVFTARNLNRIAGIEIRWTTNLADHLRLVDDDQVVFIFHCASFLQLQKR
;
A
#
# COMPACT_ATOMS: atom_id res chain seq x y z
N MET A 1 -27.82 -15.99 -10.92
CA MET A 1 -26.69 -15.31 -11.59
C MET A 1 -25.56 -16.32 -11.71
N ASN A 2 -25.08 -16.60 -12.93
CA ASN A 2 -24.01 -17.58 -13.15
C ASN A 2 -22.68 -17.02 -12.65
N PRO A 3 -22.01 -17.66 -11.67
CA PRO A 3 -20.75 -17.16 -11.12
C PRO A 3 -19.63 -17.10 -12.18
N SER A 4 -19.70 -17.95 -13.20
CA SER A 4 -18.74 -17.99 -14.31
C SER A 4 -18.73 -16.74 -15.19
N VAL A 5 -19.89 -16.10 -15.40
CA VAL A 5 -19.97 -14.89 -16.24
C VAL A 5 -19.40 -13.68 -15.50
N SER A 6 -19.67 -13.57 -14.19
CA SER A 6 -19.15 -12.48 -13.36
C SER A 6 -17.62 -12.52 -13.22
N GLN A 7 -17.03 -13.72 -13.06
CA GLN A 7 -15.56 -13.86 -12.96
C GLN A 7 -14.84 -13.53 -14.28
N THR A 8 -15.40 -13.93 -15.43
CA THR A 8 -14.82 -13.56 -16.75
C THR A 8 -14.85 -12.05 -16.98
N SER A 9 -15.96 -11.38 -16.64
CA SER A 9 -16.07 -9.92 -16.79
C SER A 9 -15.15 -9.14 -15.84
N GLN A 10 -14.91 -9.63 -14.62
CA GLN A 10 -13.98 -9.01 -13.67
C GLN A 10 -12.52 -9.15 -14.12
N SER A 11 -12.14 -10.32 -14.65
CA SER A 11 -10.79 -10.54 -15.21
C SER A 11 -10.52 -9.66 -16.42
N GLU A 12 -11.52 -9.44 -17.28
CA GLU A 12 -11.38 -8.59 -18.47
C GLU A 12 -11.28 -7.10 -18.11
N ALA A 13 -11.97 -6.67 -17.04
CA ALA A 13 -11.90 -5.31 -16.53
C ALA A 13 -10.49 -4.91 -16.05
N LEU A 14 -9.66 -5.86 -15.59
CA LEU A 14 -8.28 -5.56 -15.18
C LEU A 14 -7.39 -5.10 -16.34
N ASN A 15 -7.77 -5.35 -17.58
CA ASN A 15 -7.06 -4.84 -18.76
C ASN A 15 -7.41 -3.36 -19.04
N GLU A 16 -8.31 -2.74 -18.26
CA GLU A 16 -8.52 -1.30 -18.33
C GLU A 16 -7.21 -0.55 -18.05
N PRO A 17 -6.91 0.51 -18.81
CA PRO A 17 -5.63 1.18 -18.71
C PRO A 17 -5.62 2.14 -17.50
N LEU A 18 -4.45 2.32 -16.89
CA LEU A 18 -4.31 3.03 -15.62
C LEU A 18 -4.67 4.52 -15.66
N GLN A 19 -4.94 5.09 -16.85
CA GLN A 19 -5.29 6.51 -16.99
C GLN A 19 -6.77 6.81 -16.72
N LYS A 20 -7.63 5.79 -16.64
CA LYS A 20 -9.08 5.98 -16.44
C LYS A 20 -9.42 6.15 -14.96
N PHE A 21 -9.88 7.35 -14.61
CA PHE A 21 -10.31 7.68 -13.24
C PHE A 21 -11.70 8.30 -13.20
N PRO A 22 -12.51 8.00 -12.16
CA PRO A 22 -12.27 7.00 -11.12
C PRO A 22 -12.25 5.56 -11.67
N ILE A 23 -11.51 4.66 -11.02
CA ILE A 23 -11.50 3.24 -11.41
C ILE A 23 -12.92 2.65 -11.25
N SER A 24 -13.35 1.86 -12.23
CA SER A 24 -14.70 1.30 -12.29
C SER A 24 -14.95 0.31 -11.14
N GLY A 25 -16.23 0.08 -10.81
CA GLY A 25 -16.59 -0.94 -9.81
C GLY A 25 -16.10 -2.33 -10.17
N SER A 26 -16.14 -2.68 -11.46
CA SER A 26 -15.62 -3.96 -11.98
C SER A 26 -14.11 -4.10 -11.81
N VAL A 27 -13.33 -3.04 -12.06
CA VAL A 27 -11.88 -3.03 -11.77
C VAL A 27 -11.64 -3.21 -10.28
N GLN A 28 -12.40 -2.49 -9.44
CA GLN A 28 -12.28 -2.57 -7.99
C GLN A 28 -12.55 -3.99 -7.45
N GLU A 29 -13.63 -4.62 -7.89
CA GLU A 29 -13.96 -6.00 -7.56
C GLU A 29 -12.89 -6.97 -8.09
N GLY A 30 -12.44 -6.80 -9.33
CA GLY A 30 -11.38 -7.61 -9.93
C GLY A 30 -10.06 -7.53 -9.18
N LEU A 31 -9.66 -6.34 -8.69
CA LEU A 31 -8.47 -6.16 -7.86
C LEU A 31 -8.60 -6.92 -6.53
N LEU A 32 -9.75 -6.82 -5.86
CA LEU A 32 -9.97 -7.52 -4.59
C LEU A 32 -10.00 -9.02 -4.75
N GLU A 33 -10.64 -9.51 -5.81
CA GLU A 33 -10.69 -10.93 -6.12
C GLU A 33 -9.29 -11.45 -6.44
N ALA A 34 -8.58 -10.76 -7.34
CA ALA A 34 -7.28 -11.21 -7.80
C ALA A 34 -6.20 -11.15 -6.72
N LEU A 35 -6.27 -10.23 -5.75
CA LEU A 35 -5.23 -10.09 -4.71
C LEU A 35 -5.59 -10.79 -3.40
N TRP A 36 -6.88 -10.86 -3.04
CA TRP A 36 -7.30 -11.31 -1.71
C TRP A 36 -8.53 -12.22 -1.69
N GLU A 37 -9.10 -12.61 -2.84
CA GLU A 37 -10.34 -13.40 -2.92
C GLU A 37 -11.43 -12.78 -2.03
N ALA A 38 -11.65 -11.47 -2.21
CA ALA A 38 -12.46 -10.64 -1.32
C ALA A 38 -13.34 -9.63 -2.06
N SER A 39 -13.81 -9.98 -3.26
CA SER A 39 -14.73 -9.14 -4.04
C SER A 39 -16.01 -8.79 -3.26
N ASP A 40 -16.47 -9.66 -2.37
CA ASP A 40 -17.60 -9.44 -1.45
C ASP A 40 -17.42 -8.24 -0.51
N ARG A 41 -16.17 -7.83 -0.25
CA ARG A 41 -15.85 -6.71 0.67
C ARG A 41 -15.79 -5.35 -0.03
N HIS A 42 -16.06 -5.30 -1.33
CA HIS A 42 -15.99 -4.10 -2.19
C HIS A 42 -16.58 -2.85 -1.56
N GLY A 43 -17.82 -2.93 -1.04
CA GLY A 43 -18.51 -1.78 -0.45
C GLY A 43 -17.80 -1.13 0.75
N SER A 44 -16.97 -1.89 1.48
CA SER A 44 -16.21 -1.40 2.63
C SER A 44 -14.81 -0.88 2.28
N MET A 45 -14.34 -1.13 1.05
CA MET A 45 -12.97 -0.88 0.59
C MET A 45 -12.79 0.50 -0.08
N SER A 46 -13.78 1.38 -0.01
CA SER A 46 -13.69 2.75 -0.55
C SER A 46 -12.43 3.53 -0.10
N PRO A 47 -11.99 3.50 1.17
CA PRO A 47 -10.74 4.15 1.58
C PRO A 47 -9.50 3.60 0.86
N TYR A 48 -9.45 2.28 0.64
CA TYR A 48 -8.38 1.62 -0.11
C TYR A 48 -8.37 2.08 -1.57
N PHE A 49 -9.52 2.10 -2.26
CA PHE A 49 -9.55 2.52 -3.67
C PHE A 49 -9.27 4.01 -3.87
N LYS A 50 -9.60 4.85 -2.87
CA LYS A 50 -9.17 6.25 -2.83
C LYS A 50 -7.65 6.36 -2.70
N TYR A 51 -7.03 5.55 -1.86
CA TYR A 51 -5.57 5.46 -1.75
C TYR A 51 -4.93 4.95 -3.05
N TYR A 52 -5.42 3.83 -3.59
CA TYR A 52 -4.99 3.22 -4.84
C TYR A 52 -4.99 4.24 -5.99
N SER A 53 -6.10 4.95 -6.18
CA SER A 53 -6.22 5.96 -7.24
C SER A 53 -5.23 7.10 -7.07
N LYS A 54 -5.05 7.60 -5.84
CA LYS A 54 -4.06 8.65 -5.54
C LYS A 54 -2.63 8.19 -5.79
N ARG A 55 -2.31 6.94 -5.47
CA ARG A 55 -0.97 6.38 -5.64
C ARG A 55 -0.60 6.29 -7.13
N ILE A 56 -1.51 5.77 -7.96
CA ILE A 56 -1.31 5.71 -9.41
C ILE A 56 -1.23 7.11 -10.02
N GLN A 57 -2.05 8.05 -9.55
CA GLN A 57 -1.97 9.44 -10.02
C GLN A 57 -0.62 10.09 -9.68
N ARG A 58 -0.08 9.86 -8.47
CA ARG A 58 1.21 10.42 -8.04
C ARG A 58 2.37 9.91 -8.90
N LEU A 59 2.43 8.60 -9.08
CA LEU A 59 3.42 7.96 -9.95
C LEU A 59 3.50 8.61 -11.34
N ARG A 60 2.35 8.94 -11.94
CA ARG A 60 2.30 9.60 -13.25
C ARG A 60 2.81 11.04 -13.21
N LEU A 61 2.60 11.75 -12.10
CA LEU A 61 3.07 13.12 -11.93
C LEU A 61 4.58 13.19 -11.68
N ASP A 62 5.17 12.14 -11.11
CA ASP A 62 6.61 12.05 -10.84
C ASP A 62 7.44 11.83 -12.12
N GLY A 63 6.81 11.82 -13.31
CA GLY A 63 7.51 11.80 -14.60
C GLY A 63 8.19 10.48 -14.92
N CYS A 64 7.80 9.39 -14.25
CA CYS A 64 8.19 8.03 -14.61
C CYS A 64 7.49 7.64 -15.92
N ASP A 65 8.00 8.12 -17.05
CA ASP A 65 7.53 7.80 -18.40
C ASP A 65 7.65 6.29 -18.74
N GLY A 66 8.39 5.53 -17.93
CA GLY A 66 8.62 4.09 -18.06
C GLY A 66 7.98 3.21 -17.00
N PHE A 67 6.89 3.65 -16.34
CA PHE A 67 6.22 2.77 -15.36
C PHE A 67 5.80 1.44 -15.99
N CYS A 68 6.30 0.34 -15.42
CA CYS A 68 6.24 -1.04 -15.90
C CYS A 68 4.84 -1.69 -15.93
N ALA A 69 3.76 -0.90 -15.87
CA ALA A 69 2.41 -1.43 -15.87
C ALA A 69 1.47 -0.48 -16.64
N ASP A 70 0.97 -0.97 -17.76
CA ASP A 70 0.03 -0.25 -18.62
C ASP A 70 -1.42 -0.45 -18.16
N SER A 71 -1.67 -1.50 -17.38
CA SER A 71 -2.99 -1.94 -16.95
C SER A 71 -3.05 -2.33 -15.46
N HIS A 72 -4.26 -2.52 -14.94
CA HIS A 72 -4.45 -3.08 -13.60
C HIS A 72 -3.98 -4.55 -13.52
N ALA A 73 -4.00 -5.29 -14.63
CA ALA A 73 -3.51 -6.65 -14.72
C ALA A 73 -1.99 -6.75 -14.46
N ASP A 74 -1.22 -5.77 -14.92
CA ASP A 74 0.23 -5.72 -14.69
C ASP A 74 0.54 -5.49 -13.20
N ILE A 75 -0.20 -4.59 -12.55
CA ILE A 75 -0.14 -4.38 -11.09
C ILE A 75 -0.46 -5.67 -10.36
N VAL A 76 -1.52 -6.40 -10.77
CA VAL A 76 -1.89 -7.68 -10.17
C VAL A 76 -0.80 -8.73 -10.37
N SER A 77 -0.18 -8.80 -11.55
CA SER A 77 0.90 -9.74 -11.86
C SER A 77 2.09 -9.57 -10.93
N ILE A 78 2.58 -8.34 -10.74
CA ILE A 78 3.69 -8.05 -9.82
C ILE A 78 3.25 -8.29 -8.37
N SER A 79 2.06 -7.81 -8.00
CA SER A 79 1.53 -7.92 -6.63
C SER A 79 1.33 -9.38 -6.20
N ARG A 80 0.89 -10.26 -7.10
CA ARG A 80 0.77 -11.70 -6.85
C ARG A 80 2.11 -12.31 -6.49
N ARG A 81 3.18 -12.00 -7.23
CA ARG A 81 4.53 -12.51 -6.93
C ARG A 81 5.00 -12.08 -5.54
N ILE A 82 4.70 -10.84 -5.15
CA ILE A 82 4.99 -10.33 -3.80
C ILE A 82 4.22 -11.13 -2.75
N LEU A 83 2.92 -11.35 -2.96
CA LEU A 83 2.06 -12.12 -2.05
C LEU A 83 2.47 -13.60 -1.94
N ASP A 84 2.93 -14.20 -3.04
CA ASP A 84 3.44 -15.56 -3.10
C ASP A 84 4.81 -15.71 -2.38
N GLY A 85 5.37 -14.60 -1.90
CA GLY A 85 6.59 -14.59 -1.08
C GLY A 85 7.89 -14.54 -1.87
N ALA A 86 7.83 -14.24 -3.18
CA ALA A 86 9.03 -14.06 -3.99
C ALA A 86 9.91 -12.94 -3.39
N SER A 87 11.22 -13.13 -3.49
CA SER A 87 12.17 -12.09 -3.11
C SER A 87 12.13 -10.93 -4.10
N ARG A 88 12.56 -9.76 -3.62
CA ARG A 88 12.67 -8.57 -4.45
C ARG A 88 13.48 -8.82 -5.73
N ASP A 89 14.62 -9.51 -5.59
CA ASP A 89 15.54 -9.78 -6.69
C ASP A 89 14.90 -10.73 -7.71
N GLU A 90 14.19 -11.77 -7.26
CA GLU A 90 13.45 -12.67 -8.15
C GLU A 90 12.34 -11.94 -8.93
N ILE A 91 11.61 -11.03 -8.27
CA ILE A 91 10.58 -10.23 -8.93
C ILE A 91 11.23 -9.31 -9.96
N PHE A 92 12.32 -8.64 -9.59
CA PHE A 92 13.06 -7.76 -10.50
C PHE A 92 13.54 -8.51 -11.73
N ASP A 93 14.20 -9.65 -11.57
CA ASP A 93 14.74 -10.44 -12.69
C ASP A 93 13.63 -10.89 -13.63
N GLN A 94 12.48 -11.33 -13.11
CA GLN A 94 11.35 -11.78 -13.91
C GLN A 94 10.73 -10.64 -14.72
N VAL A 95 10.56 -9.47 -14.10
CA VAL A 95 10.02 -8.28 -14.77
C VAL A 95 11.02 -7.75 -15.80
N ALA A 96 12.31 -7.69 -15.45
CA ALA A 96 13.37 -7.24 -16.36
C ALA A 96 13.48 -8.11 -17.61
N VAL A 97 13.27 -9.43 -17.50
CA VAL A 97 13.22 -10.34 -18.64
C VAL A 97 12.00 -10.06 -19.52
N ALA A 98 10.83 -9.83 -18.92
CA ALA A 98 9.60 -9.54 -19.66
C ALA A 98 9.70 -8.20 -20.44
N GLU A 99 10.24 -7.16 -19.78
CA GLU A 99 10.42 -5.82 -20.34
C GLU A 99 11.63 -5.69 -21.28
N LYS A 100 12.42 -6.76 -21.45
CA LYS A 100 13.71 -6.73 -22.17
C LYS A 100 14.59 -5.58 -21.67
N CYS A 101 14.79 -5.49 -20.36
CA CYS A 101 15.53 -4.39 -19.73
C CYS A 101 16.93 -4.22 -20.36
N VAL A 102 17.16 -3.09 -21.03
CA VAL A 102 18.43 -2.79 -21.74
C VAL A 102 19.24 -1.68 -21.04
N SER A 103 18.66 -0.96 -20.07
CA SER A 103 19.26 0.26 -19.52
C SER A 103 19.10 0.41 -18.00
N ALA A 104 19.96 1.24 -17.40
CA ALA A 104 19.86 1.59 -15.98
C ALA A 104 18.59 2.40 -15.65
N SER A 105 18.06 3.18 -16.59
CA SER A 105 16.78 3.88 -16.42
C SER A 105 15.64 2.87 -16.29
N THR A 106 15.60 1.88 -17.19
CA THR A 106 14.61 0.80 -17.16
C THR A 106 14.66 0.00 -15.84
N ALA A 107 15.86 -0.22 -15.29
CA ALA A 107 16.00 -0.87 -13.98
C ALA A 107 15.47 -0.03 -12.81
N ALA A 108 15.63 1.30 -12.85
CA ALA A 108 15.05 2.19 -11.85
C ALA A 108 13.52 2.20 -11.93
N ASP A 109 12.96 2.23 -13.15
CA ASP A 109 11.52 2.20 -13.39
C ASP A 109 10.88 0.89 -12.91
N ILE A 110 11.52 -0.26 -13.17
CA ILE A 110 11.08 -1.57 -12.66
C ILE A 110 11.06 -1.56 -11.12
N ASN A 111 12.13 -1.08 -10.49
CA ASN A 111 12.19 -1.01 -9.03
C ASN A 111 11.11 -0.10 -8.44
N HIS A 112 10.85 1.03 -9.10
CA HIS A 112 9.78 1.94 -8.69
C HIS A 112 8.41 1.28 -8.85
N GLY A 113 8.21 0.50 -9.92
CA GLY A 113 7.00 -0.30 -10.12
C GLY A 113 6.78 -1.35 -9.04
N ILE A 114 7.84 -2.04 -8.63
CA ILE A 114 7.83 -3.01 -7.53
C ILE A 114 7.49 -2.32 -6.19
N ASP A 115 8.12 -1.19 -5.89
CA ASP A 115 7.85 -0.41 -4.68
C ASP A 115 6.40 0.09 -4.65
N MET A 116 5.88 0.52 -5.78
CA MET A 116 4.49 0.95 -5.91
C MET A 116 3.53 -0.23 -5.67
N CYS A 117 3.74 -1.39 -6.28
CA CYS A 117 2.91 -2.58 -6.07
C CYS A 117 2.94 -3.02 -4.61
N ALA A 118 4.12 -3.07 -3.99
CA ALA A 118 4.26 -3.35 -2.57
C ALA A 118 3.50 -2.32 -1.71
N SER A 119 3.61 -1.03 -2.03
CA SER A 119 2.89 0.04 -1.33
C SER A 119 1.37 -0.14 -1.40
N LEU A 120 0.86 -0.51 -2.59
CA LEU A 120 -0.56 -0.81 -2.81
C LEU A 120 -1.02 -2.01 -1.97
N LEU A 121 -0.18 -3.04 -1.82
CA LEU A 121 -0.52 -4.24 -1.06
C LEU A 121 -0.61 -4.03 0.44
N VAL A 122 0.13 -3.07 1.00
CA VAL A 122 0.22 -2.88 2.46
C VAL A 122 -0.30 -1.53 2.96
N MET A 123 -0.68 -0.64 2.04
CA MET A 123 -1.03 0.76 2.32
C MET A 123 0.04 1.47 3.15
N ALA A 124 1.31 1.24 2.84
CA ALA A 124 2.44 1.92 3.44
C ALA A 124 3.37 2.43 2.33
N GLU A 125 4.11 3.50 2.58
CA GLU A 125 5.19 3.89 1.67
C GLU A 125 6.29 2.82 1.74
N ILE A 126 6.69 2.31 0.58
CA ILE A 126 7.80 1.37 0.42
C ILE A 126 8.91 2.10 -0.32
N GLU A 127 10.15 1.90 0.12
CA GLU A 127 11.27 2.61 -0.47
C GLU A 127 12.50 1.72 -0.63
N LEU A 128 13.02 1.70 -1.86
CA LEU A 128 14.34 1.21 -2.17
C LEU A 128 15.39 2.27 -1.85
N ASN A 129 16.41 1.87 -1.08
CA ASN A 129 17.63 2.64 -0.77
C ASN A 129 17.57 3.79 0.24
N GLY A 130 16.46 4.07 0.92
CA GLY A 130 16.43 5.07 2.01
C GLY A 130 16.69 6.51 1.53
N SER A 131 16.65 6.75 0.21
CA SER A 131 16.47 8.07 -0.36
C SER A 131 15.07 8.54 -0.07
N SER A 132 14.86 9.02 1.16
CA SER A 132 13.66 9.79 1.47
C SER A 132 13.49 10.80 0.35
N SER A 133 12.44 10.64 -0.44
CA SER A 133 11.82 11.77 -1.11
C SER A 133 11.32 12.66 0.03
N GLY A 134 12.26 13.37 0.67
CA GLY A 134 12.10 14.16 1.89
C GLY A 134 11.12 15.31 1.73
N LEU A 135 10.50 15.41 0.56
CA LEU A 135 9.40 16.28 0.21
C LEU A 135 8.04 15.76 0.71
N SER A 136 7.84 14.44 0.87
CA SER A 136 6.53 13.92 1.29
C SER A 136 6.33 13.94 2.81
N GLY A 137 7.42 13.94 3.60
CA GLY A 137 7.37 13.87 5.06
C GLY A 137 6.73 12.59 5.63
N LEU A 138 6.49 11.57 4.80
CA LEU A 138 5.91 10.27 5.19
C LEU A 138 7.02 9.29 5.56
N THR A 139 6.73 8.40 6.49
CA THR A 139 7.65 7.31 6.85
C THR A 139 7.54 6.17 5.84
N ALA A 140 8.67 5.64 5.39
CA ALA A 140 8.71 4.51 4.47
C ALA A 140 9.29 3.24 5.11
N VAL A 141 8.76 2.09 4.71
CA VAL A 141 9.28 0.78 5.09
C VAL A 141 10.47 0.46 4.18
N PRO A 142 11.68 0.23 4.73
CA PRO A 142 12.84 -0.13 3.94
C PRO A 142 12.71 -1.58 3.45
N TRP A 143 12.67 -1.78 2.14
CA TRP A 143 12.66 -3.13 1.53
C TRP A 143 13.74 -3.24 0.45
N LYS A 144 14.95 -3.58 0.90
CA LYS A 144 16.15 -3.62 0.06
C LYS A 144 16.35 -4.97 -0.65
N SER A 145 15.98 -6.07 -0.01
CA SER A 145 16.14 -7.43 -0.52
C SER A 145 15.21 -8.42 0.18
N GLY A 146 15.17 -9.66 -0.29
CA GLY A 146 14.32 -10.71 0.28
C GLY A 146 12.83 -10.46 0.06
N SER A 147 11.97 -11.21 0.76
CA SER A 147 10.52 -11.05 0.66
C SER A 147 10.01 -9.81 1.39
N LEU A 148 8.92 -9.22 0.89
CA LEU A 148 8.26 -8.08 1.57
C LEU A 148 7.83 -8.45 2.99
N ASN A 149 7.35 -9.68 3.20
CA ASN A 149 6.94 -10.17 4.52
C ASN A 149 8.07 -10.07 5.56
N ASN A 150 9.32 -10.39 5.19
CA ASN A 150 10.45 -10.27 6.10
C ASN A 150 10.75 -8.80 6.43
N ALA A 151 10.64 -7.90 5.45
CA ALA A 151 10.82 -6.46 5.66
C ALA A 151 9.74 -5.90 6.60
N LEU A 152 8.46 -6.26 6.38
CA LEU A 152 7.35 -5.87 7.24
C LEU A 152 7.47 -6.44 8.65
N ALA A 153 7.83 -7.71 8.79
CA ALA A 153 8.03 -8.35 10.08
C ALA A 153 9.17 -7.69 10.87
N THR A 154 10.22 -7.24 10.18
CA THR A 154 11.33 -6.49 10.80
C THR A 154 10.90 -5.09 11.19
N TYR A 155 10.17 -4.38 10.31
CA TYR A 155 9.77 -2.99 10.51
C TYR A 155 8.69 -2.85 11.59
N PHE A 156 7.63 -3.66 11.51
CA PHE A 156 6.55 -3.71 12.49
C PHE A 156 6.84 -4.67 13.63
N CYS A 157 8.09 -5.15 13.76
CA CYS A 157 8.51 -5.99 14.88
C CYS A 157 8.10 -5.29 16.18
N PRO A 158 7.30 -5.92 17.04
CA PRO A 158 6.91 -5.33 18.31
C PRO A 158 8.17 -5.06 19.13
N GLN A 159 8.69 -3.83 19.08
CA GLN A 159 9.70 -3.41 20.03
C GLN A 159 9.09 -3.56 21.41
N LYS A 160 9.74 -4.38 22.26
CA LYS A 160 9.40 -4.68 23.65
C LYS A 160 8.05 -4.09 24.02
N THR A 161 6.98 -4.88 23.90
CA THR A 161 5.69 -4.49 24.46
C THR A 161 6.00 -3.99 25.86
N LEU A 162 5.90 -2.67 26.07
CA LEU A 162 6.01 -2.11 27.40
C LEU A 162 4.92 -2.86 28.14
N GLN A 163 5.31 -3.81 29.00
CA GLN A 163 4.36 -4.53 29.83
C GLN A 163 3.76 -3.46 30.73
N ALA A 164 2.70 -2.84 30.23
CA ALA A 164 1.95 -1.88 30.97
C ALA A 164 1.21 -2.74 31.99
N ASP A 165 1.76 -2.83 33.21
CA ASP A 165 1.20 -3.57 34.34
C ASP A 165 -0.28 -3.21 34.62
N ARG A 166 -0.80 -2.13 34.02
CA ARG A 166 -2.22 -1.92 33.65
C ARG A 166 -2.29 -0.89 32.50
N PRO A 167 -3.27 -0.96 31.58
CA PRO A 167 -3.63 0.20 30.78
C PRO A 167 -4.25 1.27 31.72
N LYS A 168 -3.43 2.23 32.17
CA LYS A 168 -3.88 3.37 33.00
C LYS A 168 -4.40 4.56 32.17
N LEU A 169 -4.77 4.33 30.91
CA LEU A 169 -5.47 5.34 30.12
C LEU A 169 -6.95 5.26 30.53
N GLY A 170 -7.33 6.03 31.55
CA GLY A 170 -8.71 6.09 32.04
C GLY A 170 -9.69 6.55 30.97
N LYS A 171 -11.00 6.50 31.25
CA LYS A 171 -12.08 6.91 30.32
C LYS A 171 -11.95 8.34 29.74
N VAL A 172 -11.06 9.15 30.31
CA VAL A 172 -10.73 10.50 29.83
C VAL A 172 -9.81 10.46 28.60
N PHE A 173 -9.10 9.36 28.33
CA PHE A 173 -8.25 9.24 27.15
C PHE A 173 -9.09 8.95 25.90
N THR A 174 -9.63 10.02 25.32
CA THR A 174 -10.43 10.01 24.09
C THR A 174 -9.76 10.91 23.06
N ALA A 175 -10.04 10.68 21.76
CA ALA A 175 -9.57 11.56 20.68
C ALA A 175 -9.87 13.05 20.94
N ARG A 176 -11.05 13.36 21.50
CA ARG A 176 -11.43 14.73 21.88
C ARG A 176 -10.54 15.31 22.99
N ASN A 177 -10.17 14.48 23.96
CA ASN A 177 -9.35 14.91 25.09
C ASN A 177 -7.86 14.90 24.78
N LEU A 178 -7.38 14.15 23.77
CA LEU A 178 -6.03 14.29 23.24
C LEU A 178 -5.76 15.73 22.79
N ASN A 179 -6.65 16.29 21.98
CA ASN A 179 -6.54 17.69 21.58
C ASN A 179 -6.81 18.63 22.77
N ARG A 180 -7.96 18.49 23.44
CA ARG A 180 -8.39 19.46 24.48
C ARG A 180 -7.46 19.54 25.69
N ILE A 181 -6.86 18.43 26.12
CA ILE A 181 -6.09 18.36 27.37
C ILE A 181 -4.59 18.29 27.10
N ALA A 182 -4.17 17.53 26.09
CA ALA A 182 -2.75 17.34 25.79
C ALA A 182 -2.25 18.25 24.65
N GLY A 183 -3.11 19.01 23.99
CA GLY A 183 -2.75 19.82 22.82
C GLY A 183 -2.50 19.00 21.55
N ILE A 184 -2.76 17.69 21.58
CA ILE A 184 -2.40 16.77 20.50
C ILE A 184 -3.51 16.74 19.44
N GLU A 185 -3.23 17.30 18.27
CA GLU A 185 -4.05 17.22 17.06
C GLU A 185 -3.99 15.81 16.46
N ILE A 186 -5.14 15.33 15.94
CA ILE A 186 -5.18 14.08 15.18
C ILE A 186 -5.21 14.41 13.69
N ARG A 187 -4.22 13.91 12.94
CA ARG A 187 -4.21 13.94 11.48
C ARG A 187 -4.46 12.54 10.94
N TRP A 188 -5.38 12.41 9.99
CA TRP A 188 -5.65 11.11 9.36
C TRP A 188 -4.61 10.80 8.30
N THR A 189 -4.10 9.57 8.29
CA THR A 189 -3.17 9.09 7.27
C THR A 189 -3.69 7.84 6.57
N THR A 190 -3.32 7.65 5.31
CA THR A 190 -3.46 6.39 4.57
C THR A 190 -2.14 5.62 4.50
N ASN A 191 -1.05 6.14 5.08
CA ASN A 191 0.23 5.46 5.20
C ASN A 191 0.28 4.74 6.55
N LEU A 192 0.26 3.41 6.54
CA LEU A 192 0.27 2.60 7.75
C LEU A 192 1.55 2.78 8.56
N ALA A 193 2.68 3.03 7.90
CA ALA A 193 3.96 3.28 8.55
C ALA A 193 3.98 4.57 9.39
N ASP A 194 3.05 5.51 9.15
CA ASP A 194 2.87 6.72 9.96
C ASP A 194 1.87 6.54 11.10
N HIS A 195 1.25 5.38 11.26
CA HIS A 195 0.27 5.17 12.34
C HIS A 195 0.94 5.39 13.71
N LEU A 196 0.35 6.29 14.51
CA LEU A 196 0.84 6.75 15.81
C LEU A 196 2.16 7.53 15.76
N ARG A 197 2.63 7.97 14.58
CA ARG A 197 3.76 8.87 14.49
C ARG A 197 3.39 10.24 15.05
N LEU A 198 4.21 10.71 15.99
CA LEU A 198 4.16 12.07 16.51
C LEU A 198 5.03 13.00 15.66
N VAL A 199 4.51 14.18 15.34
CA VAL A 199 5.20 15.26 14.62
C VAL A 199 4.87 16.61 15.24
N ASP A 200 5.51 17.67 14.75
CA ASP A 200 5.29 19.05 15.19
C ASP A 200 5.48 19.18 16.72
N ASP A 201 6.66 18.79 17.23
CA ASP A 201 6.99 18.80 18.67
C ASP A 201 5.96 18.06 19.55
N ASP A 202 5.60 16.85 19.12
CA ASP A 202 4.59 15.97 19.73
C ASP A 202 3.17 16.55 19.81
N GLN A 203 2.87 17.63 19.07
CA GLN A 203 1.54 18.23 19.02
C GLN A 203 0.61 17.56 18.02
N VAL A 204 1.11 16.67 17.16
CA VAL A 204 0.28 16.02 16.14
C VAL A 204 0.55 14.54 16.13
N VAL A 205 -0.51 13.74 16.18
CA VAL A 205 -0.44 12.29 15.99
C VAL A 205 -1.15 11.88 14.70
N PHE A 206 -0.50 11.04 13.91
CA PHE A 206 -1.10 10.44 12.73
C PHE A 206 -1.92 9.19 13.09
N ILE A 207 -3.17 9.12 12.61
CA ILE A 207 -4.03 7.95 12.78
C ILE A 207 -4.39 7.38 11.41
N PHE A 208 -3.88 6.17 11.15
CA PHE A 208 -4.33 5.35 10.04
C PHE A 208 -5.83 5.02 10.15
N HIS A 209 -6.61 5.34 9.10
CA HIS A 209 -8.08 5.30 9.14
C HIS A 209 -8.71 4.22 8.26
N CYS A 210 -7.94 3.47 7.46
CA CYS A 210 -8.48 2.47 6.55
C CYS A 210 -8.70 1.13 7.26
N ALA A 211 -9.56 1.12 8.30
CA ALA A 211 -9.77 -0.05 9.16
C ALA A 211 -10.32 -1.29 8.42
N SER A 212 -11.13 -1.08 7.36
CA SER A 212 -11.64 -2.18 6.52
C SER A 212 -10.51 -2.94 5.81
N PHE A 213 -9.46 -2.22 5.39
CA PHE A 213 -8.24 -2.81 4.84
C PHE A 213 -7.47 -3.58 5.91
N LEU A 214 -7.31 -3.05 7.13
CA LEU A 214 -6.67 -3.82 8.21
C LEU A 214 -7.43 -5.11 8.55
N GLN A 215 -8.76 -5.08 8.49
CA GLN A 215 -9.57 -6.29 8.66
C GLN A 215 -9.36 -7.30 7.51
N LEU A 216 -9.02 -6.83 6.30
CA LEU A 216 -8.67 -7.70 5.18
C LEU A 216 -7.37 -8.45 5.44
N GLN A 217 -6.37 -7.74 5.97
CA GLN A 217 -5.02 -8.24 6.24
C GLN A 217 -4.91 -9.12 7.49
N LYS A 218 -6.02 -9.39 8.20
CA LYS A 218 -6.05 -10.25 9.40
C LYS A 218 -6.24 -11.74 9.10
N ARG A 219 -6.32 -12.12 7.82
CA ARG A 219 -6.38 -13.52 7.40
C ARG A 219 -5.03 -14.18 7.56
#